data_AF-A0A4Y2ENH1-F1
#
_entry.id   AF-A0A4Y2ENH1-F1
#
_cell.length_a   1.000
_cell.length_b   1.000
_cell.length_c   1.000
_cell.angle_alpha   90.00
_cell.angle_beta   90.00
_cell.angle_gamma   90.00
#
_symmetry.space_group_name_H-M   'P 1'
#
loop_
_entity.id
_entity.type
_entity.pdbx_description
1 polymer ?
#
loop_
_entity_poly.entity_id
_entity_poly.type
_entity_poly.pdbx_seq_one_letter_code
_entity_poly.pdbx_strand_id
1 'polypeptide(L)'
;MSFVQWNCRSLNNKKIWLHQPPFSTANFWIFQETFFKTDDNLSRPNKNFFRTHRSNRFGGGLLIGIPKNISGRVIYSIENDPNLEVLAVEIHSKNLNFTIINIYAPHGFNIASIKRFLDSLSISTFIFGDFNLHHPL
;
A
#
# COMPACT_ATOMS: atom_id res chain seq x y z
N MET A 1 -2.14 0.46 17.56
CA MET A 1 -1.73 0.38 16.14
C MET A 1 -3.01 0.48 15.31
N SER A 2 -3.12 1.49 14.46
CA SER A 2 -4.30 1.70 13.60
C SER A 2 -3.92 1.78 12.12
N PHE A 3 -4.73 1.14 11.29
CA PHE A 3 -4.58 1.11 9.84
C PHE A 3 -5.79 1.78 9.19
N VAL A 4 -5.56 2.51 8.10
CA VAL A 4 -6.63 2.92 7.18
C VAL A 4 -6.26 2.44 5.79
N GLN A 5 -7.19 1.74 5.15
CA GLN A 5 -7.07 1.30 3.77
C GLN A 5 -8.04 2.08 2.89
N TRP A 6 -7.59 2.46 1.69
CA TRP A 6 -8.44 3.17 0.74
C TRP A 6 -7.98 2.97 -0.71
N ASN A 7 -8.86 2.44 -1.56
CA ASN A 7 -8.73 2.62 -3.00
C ASN A 7 -9.09 4.08 -3.33
N CYS A 8 -8.06 4.88 -3.63
CA CYS A 8 -8.20 6.32 -3.81
C CYS A 8 -8.95 6.68 -5.08
N ARG A 9 -8.83 5.88 -6.15
CA ARG A 9 -9.19 6.26 -7.52
C ARG A 9 -8.77 7.71 -7.84
N SER A 10 -7.46 7.96 -7.83
CA SER A 10 -6.78 9.26 -7.80
C SER A 10 -6.82 9.97 -6.44
N LEU A 11 -5.64 10.23 -5.87
CA LEU A 11 -5.49 10.99 -4.62
C LEU A 11 -5.34 12.50 -4.83
N ASN A 12 -4.97 12.97 -6.03
CA ASN A 12 -4.54 14.36 -6.24
C ASN A 12 -5.59 15.40 -5.83
N ASN A 13 -6.86 15.18 -6.18
CA ASN A 13 -7.96 16.10 -5.85
C ASN A 13 -8.62 15.78 -4.49
N LYS A 14 -8.10 14.79 -3.77
CA LYS A 14 -8.70 14.29 -2.52
C LYS A 14 -7.76 14.45 -1.32
N LYS A 15 -6.67 15.20 -1.47
CA LYS A 15 -5.67 15.43 -0.41
C LYS A 15 -6.27 16.10 0.83
N ILE A 16 -7.38 16.84 0.71
CA ILE A 16 -8.06 17.46 1.87
C ILE A 16 -8.55 16.41 2.88
N TRP A 17 -9.01 15.24 2.41
CA TRP A 17 -9.50 14.15 3.26
C TRP A 17 -8.42 13.58 4.16
N LEU A 18 -7.15 13.67 3.74
CA LEU A 18 -6.01 13.21 4.54
C LEU A 18 -5.78 14.05 5.81
N HIS A 19 -6.45 15.20 5.95
CA HIS A 19 -6.45 16.02 7.17
C HIS A 19 -7.61 15.66 8.13
N GLN A 20 -8.55 14.83 7.70
CA GLN A 20 -9.71 14.43 8.48
C GLN A 20 -9.57 12.99 9.00
N PRO A 21 -10.16 12.65 10.15
CA PRO A 21 -10.30 11.26 10.55
C PRO A 21 -11.09 10.46 9.49
N PRO A 22 -10.78 9.17 9.28
CA PRO A 22 -9.77 8.39 10.00
C PRO A 22 -8.33 8.61 9.53
N PHE A 23 -8.11 9.33 8.42
CA PHE A 23 -6.78 9.45 7.81
C PHE A 23 -5.80 10.22 8.68
N SER A 24 -6.20 11.34 9.27
CA SER A 24 -5.31 12.17 10.11
C SER A 24 -4.87 11.48 11.40
N THR A 25 -5.63 10.50 11.90
CA THR A 25 -5.39 9.81 13.17
C THR A 25 -4.80 8.41 13.00
N ALA A 26 -4.96 7.76 11.84
CA ALA A 26 -4.41 6.44 11.58
C ALA A 26 -2.87 6.43 11.58
N ASN A 27 -2.26 5.42 12.20
CA ASN A 27 -0.80 5.27 12.19
C ASN A 27 -0.30 4.89 10.79
N PHE A 28 -0.97 3.93 10.14
CA PHE A 28 -0.58 3.36 8.86
C PHE A 28 -1.61 3.69 7.78
N TRP A 29 -1.14 4.10 6.60
CA TRP A 29 -1.97 4.35 5.42
C TRP A 29 -1.66 3.31 4.35
N ILE A 30 -2.69 2.69 3.80
CA ILE A 30 -2.56 1.66 2.76
C ILE A 30 -3.49 2.03 1.62
N PHE A 31 -2.93 2.69 0.60
CA PHE A 31 -3.72 3.23 -0.49
C PHE A 31 -3.46 2.51 -1.80
N GLN A 32 -4.53 2.23 -2.52
CA GLN A 32 -4.53 1.73 -3.90
C GLN A 32 -4.95 2.85 -4.85
N GLU A 33 -4.68 2.69 -6.13
CA GLU A 33 -5.08 3.64 -7.19
C GLU A 33 -4.76 5.11 -6.86
N THR A 34 -3.55 5.37 -6.36
CA THR A 34 -3.13 6.73 -5.99
C THR A 34 -2.97 7.64 -7.21
N PHE A 35 -2.67 7.04 -8.36
CA PHE A 35 -2.42 7.68 -9.67
C PHE A 35 -1.20 8.60 -9.69
N PHE A 36 -0.30 8.47 -8.72
CA PHE A 36 0.92 9.26 -8.68
C PHE A 36 1.89 8.89 -9.81
N LYS A 37 2.41 9.93 -10.45
CA LYS A 37 3.56 9.91 -11.36
C LYS A 37 4.86 10.00 -10.55
N THR A 38 5.99 9.83 -11.22
CA THR A 38 7.34 9.98 -10.62
C THR A 38 7.50 11.34 -9.93
N ASP A 39 7.07 12.41 -10.59
CA ASP A 39 7.26 13.79 -10.13
C ASP A 39 6.18 14.29 -9.16
N ASP A 40 5.13 13.48 -8.92
CA ASP A 40 4.09 13.86 -7.97
C ASP A 40 4.67 13.83 -6.56
N ASN A 41 4.51 14.92 -5.80
CA ASN A 41 4.99 15.00 -4.43
C ASN A 41 3.85 14.81 -3.42
N LEU A 42 4.10 13.94 -2.45
CA LEU A 42 3.29 13.80 -1.23
C LEU A 42 4.23 13.80 -0.03
N SER A 43 4.10 14.81 0.82
CA SER A 43 4.84 14.90 2.08
C SER A 43 3.86 15.09 3.25
N ARG A 44 4.21 14.51 4.40
CA ARG A 44 3.48 14.65 5.66
C ARG A 44 4.51 14.75 6.79
N PRO A 45 4.41 15.72 7.70
CA PRO A 45 5.39 15.87 8.79
C PRO A 45 5.57 14.62 9.66
N ASN A 46 4.51 13.81 9.80
CA ASN A 46 4.44 12.66 10.70
C ASN A 46 4.51 11.30 9.99
N LYS A 47 4.74 11.25 8.67
CA LYS A 47 4.76 9.97 7.92
C LYS A 47 5.92 9.88 6.94
N ASN A 48 6.47 8.67 6.82
CA ASN A 48 7.32 8.25 5.71
C ASN A 48 6.47 7.47 4.71
N PHE A 49 6.76 7.59 3.42
CA PHE A 49 5.98 6.95 2.34
C PHE A 49 6.84 6.01 1.51
N PHE A 50 6.29 4.83 1.25
CA PHE A 50 6.72 3.90 0.21
C PHE A 50 5.63 3.90 -0.84
N ARG A 51 5.99 3.99 -2.12
CA ARG A 51 5.00 4.03 -3.19
C ARG A 51 5.54 3.42 -4.47
N THR A 52 4.63 2.88 -5.27
CA THR A 52 4.91 2.55 -6.66
C THR A 52 4.52 3.73 -7.54
N HIS A 53 5.17 3.87 -8.68
CA HIS A 53 4.85 4.91 -9.64
C HIS A 53 4.16 4.30 -10.85
N ARG A 54 3.19 5.04 -11.40
CA ARG A 54 2.62 4.65 -12.68
C ARG A 54 3.62 4.97 -13.80
N SER A 55 3.91 4.00 -14.66
CA SER A 55 4.48 4.26 -15.98
C SER A 55 3.51 3.73 -17.05
N ASN A 56 3.24 4.54 -18.08
CA ASN A 56 2.56 4.13 -19.31
C ASN A 56 1.17 3.48 -19.20
N ARG A 57 0.37 3.74 -18.14
CA ARG A 57 -1.03 3.28 -18.06
C ARG A 57 -2.00 4.24 -17.38
N PHE A 58 -3.30 4.06 -17.67
CA PHE A 58 -4.40 4.73 -16.98
C PHE A 58 -4.72 4.01 -15.67
N GLY A 59 -4.27 4.59 -14.56
CA GLY A 59 -4.60 4.13 -13.22
C GLY A 59 -3.48 3.39 -12.49
N GLY A 60 -3.81 2.79 -11.34
CA GLY A 60 -2.87 2.09 -10.48
C GLY A 60 -2.06 2.96 -9.52
N GLY A 61 -0.98 2.41 -8.99
CA GLY A 61 -0.10 3.07 -8.03
C GLY A 61 -0.53 2.80 -6.59
N LEU A 62 0.40 2.24 -5.82
CA LEU A 62 0.25 1.87 -4.43
C LEU A 62 0.99 2.85 -3.53
N LEU A 63 0.48 3.05 -2.32
CA LEU A 63 1.19 3.79 -1.28
C LEU A 63 1.02 3.11 0.09
N ILE A 64 2.13 2.96 0.79
CA ILE A 64 2.18 2.62 2.21
C ILE A 64 2.78 3.81 2.96
N GLY A 65 2.01 4.40 3.87
CA GLY A 65 2.45 5.46 4.76
C GLY A 65 2.65 4.91 6.17
N ILE A 66 3.83 5.13 6.75
CA ILE A 66 4.20 4.66 8.10
C ILE A 66 4.50 5.87 9.00
N PRO A 67 4.37 5.76 10.33
CA PRO A 67 4.83 6.80 11.25
C PRO A 67 6.30 7.19 11.02
N LYS A 68 6.63 8.48 11.07
CA LYS A 68 7.98 8.98 10.77
C LYS A 68 9.07 8.46 11.73
N ASN A 69 8.67 8.07 12.94
CA ASN A 69 9.56 7.59 14.00
C ASN A 69 9.85 6.08 13.95
N ILE A 70 9.34 5.35 12.96
CA ILE A 70 9.66 3.94 12.73
C ILE A 70 10.31 3.76 11.35
N SER A 71 11.12 2.72 11.20
CA SER A 71 11.77 2.40 9.92
C SER A 71 10.96 1.34 9.17
N GLY A 72 11.08 1.38 7.85
CA GLY A 72 10.54 0.36 6.98
C GLY A 72 11.44 0.13 5.78
N ARG A 73 11.36 -1.06 5.20
CA ARG A 73 12.11 -1.45 4.01
C ARG A 73 11.18 -2.15 3.04
N VAL A 74 11.21 -1.76 1.76
CA VAL A 74 10.53 -2.52 0.71
C VAL A 74 11.23 -3.88 0.58
N ILE A 75 10.48 -4.96 0.77
CA ILE A 75 11.01 -6.34 0.65
C ILE A 75 10.51 -7.04 -0.62
N TYR A 76 9.44 -6.53 -1.23
CA TYR A 76 8.89 -7.04 -2.47
C TYR A 76 8.03 -5.98 -3.14
N SER A 77 8.13 -5.84 -4.46
CA SER A 77 7.20 -5.04 -5.25
C SER A 77 6.95 -5.66 -6.62
N ILE A 78 5.72 -5.51 -7.09
CA ILE A 78 5.33 -5.73 -8.49
C ILE A 78 4.78 -4.40 -8.97
N GLU A 79 5.44 -3.81 -9.96
CA GLU A 79 5.08 -2.54 -10.57
C GLU A 79 4.77 -2.76 -12.05
N ASN A 80 3.82 -1.98 -12.59
CA ASN A 80 3.44 -1.96 -14.01
C ASN A 80 2.83 -3.26 -14.57
N ASP A 81 2.51 -4.26 -13.76
CA ASP A 81 1.70 -5.40 -14.21
C ASP A 81 0.22 -4.97 -14.28
N PRO A 82 -0.47 -5.16 -15.42
CA PRO A 82 -1.86 -4.74 -15.64
C PRO A 82 -2.88 -5.46 -14.74
N ASN A 83 -2.55 -6.66 -14.26
CA ASN A 83 -3.45 -7.52 -13.48
C ASN A 83 -3.16 -7.49 -11.99
N LEU A 84 -1.96 -7.07 -11.60
CA LEU A 84 -1.53 -7.10 -10.21
C LEU A 84 -0.49 -6.04 -9.88
N GLU A 85 -0.73 -5.27 -8.82
CA GLU A 85 0.32 -4.50 -8.16
C GLU A 85 0.50 -5.01 -6.75
N VAL A 86 1.76 -5.07 -6.31
CA VAL A 86 2.10 -5.42 -4.93
C VAL A 86 3.16 -4.46 -4.43
N LEU A 87 2.99 -3.99 -3.20
CA LEU A 87 4.01 -3.27 -2.45
C LEU A 87 4.06 -3.86 -1.04
N ALA A 88 5.16 -4.52 -0.70
CA ALA A 88 5.38 -5.08 0.62
C ALA A 88 6.50 -4.35 1.34
N VAL A 89 6.19 -3.87 2.55
CA VAL A 89 7.13 -3.15 3.40
C VAL A 89 7.26 -3.90 4.72
N GLU A 90 8.47 -4.31 5.05
CA GLU A 90 8.84 -4.80 6.36
C GLU A 90 9.02 -3.61 7.30
N ILE A 91 8.30 -3.61 8.42
CA ILE A 91 8.31 -2.57 9.44
C ILE A 91 9.21 -3.01 10.58
N HIS A 92 10.15 -2.15 10.96
CA HIS A 92 11.03 -2.37 12.10
C HIS A 92 10.73 -1.31 13.17
N SER A 93 10.35 -1.80 14.36
CA SER A 93 10.14 -0.96 15.54
C SER A 93 10.73 -1.66 16.76
N LYS A 94 11.04 -0.89 17.81
CA LYS A 94 11.65 -1.42 19.04
C LYS A 94 10.84 -2.56 19.68
N ASN A 95 9.52 -2.55 19.50
CA ASN A 95 8.61 -3.43 20.22
C ASN A 95 7.91 -4.47 19.31
N LEU A 96 7.94 -4.30 17.99
CA LEU A 96 7.22 -5.19 17.06
C LEU A 96 7.76 -5.04 15.64
N ASN A 97 8.11 -6.17 15.03
CA ASN A 97 8.42 -6.27 13.61
C ASN A 97 7.29 -7.00 12.89
N PHE A 98 6.87 -6.48 11.75
CA PHE A 98 5.80 -7.07 10.95
C PHE A 98 5.88 -6.58 9.51
N THR A 99 5.23 -7.30 8.60
CA THR A 99 5.13 -6.93 7.19
C THR A 99 3.77 -6.32 6.90
N ILE A 100 3.74 -5.24 6.11
CA ILE A 100 2.51 -4.73 5.49
C ILE A 100 2.60 -5.03 4.00
N ILE A 101 1.59 -5.70 3.46
CA ILE A 101 1.45 -5.95 2.03
C ILE A 101 0.24 -5.19 1.53
N ASN A 102 0.44 -4.33 0.54
CA ASN A 102 -0.60 -3.62 -0.17
C ASN A 102 -0.75 -4.23 -1.56
N ILE A 103 -1.96 -4.69 -1.89
CA ILE A 103 -2.28 -5.35 -3.17
C ILE A 103 -3.36 -4.56 -3.91
N TYR A 104 -3.18 -4.40 -5.21
CA TYR A 104 -4.25 -3.97 -6.11
C TYR A 104 -4.36 -4.94 -7.27
N ALA A 105 -5.51 -5.58 -7.43
CA ALA A 105 -5.77 -6.54 -8.49
C ALA A 105 -7.03 -6.10 -9.27
N PRO A 106 -6.91 -5.28 -10.32
CA PRO A 106 -8.08 -4.71 -11.04
C PRO A 106 -8.98 -5.76 -11.70
N HIS A 107 -8.43 -6.93 -12.02
CA HIS A 107 -9.12 -7.99 -12.77
C HIS A 107 -9.39 -9.25 -11.93
N GLY A 108 -9.35 -9.12 -10.61
CA GLY A 108 -9.47 -10.23 -9.68
C GLY A 108 -8.10 -10.79 -9.28
N PHE A 109 -7.91 -10.97 -7.98
CA PHE A 109 -6.65 -11.44 -7.42
C PHE A 109 -6.38 -12.93 -7.70
N ASN A 110 -5.21 -13.25 -8.24
CA ASN A 110 -4.74 -14.62 -8.38
C ASN A 110 -3.46 -14.83 -7.55
N ILE A 111 -3.58 -15.64 -6.50
CA ILE A 111 -2.49 -15.92 -5.56
C ILE A 111 -1.27 -16.59 -6.21
N ALA A 112 -1.44 -17.33 -7.32
CA ALA A 112 -0.36 -18.10 -7.95
C ALA A 112 0.86 -17.24 -8.30
N SER A 113 0.61 -16.00 -8.73
CA SER A 113 1.64 -15.02 -9.12
C SER A 113 2.58 -14.61 -7.97
N ILE A 114 2.09 -14.63 -6.73
CA ILE A 114 2.85 -14.19 -5.54
C ILE A 114 2.98 -15.26 -4.47
N LYS A 115 2.52 -16.49 -4.74
CA LYS A 115 2.51 -17.58 -3.76
C LYS A 115 3.88 -17.82 -3.13
N ARG A 116 4.94 -17.88 -3.95
CA ARG A 116 6.32 -18.09 -3.45
C ARG A 116 6.77 -16.98 -2.51
N PHE A 117 6.39 -15.74 -2.80
CA PHE A 117 6.68 -14.61 -1.92
C PHE A 117 5.91 -14.74 -0.60
N LEU A 118 4.60 -15.03 -0.66
CA LEU A 118 3.79 -15.22 0.54
C LEU A 118 4.30 -16.38 1.41
N ASP A 119 4.68 -17.51 0.80
CA ASP A 119 5.24 -18.68 1.49
C ASP A 119 6.61 -18.36 2.15
N SER A 120 7.32 -17.31 1.70
CA SER A 120 8.62 -16.92 2.25
C SER A 120 8.55 -16.04 3.50
N LEU A 121 7.35 -15.54 3.85
CA LEU A 121 7.15 -14.64 4.99
C LEU A 121 7.30 -15.39 6.31
N SER A 122 8.18 -14.91 7.19
CA SER A 122 8.50 -15.55 8.48
C SER A 122 8.06 -14.75 9.71
N ILE A 123 7.49 -13.56 9.50
CA ILE A 123 7.03 -12.66 10.56
C ILE A 123 5.55 -12.33 10.40
N SER A 124 4.95 -11.78 11.46
CA SER A 124 3.56 -11.31 11.44
C SER A 124 3.31 -10.41 10.23
N THR A 125 2.25 -10.69 9.48
CA THR A 125 1.97 -10.02 8.22
C THR A 125 0.53 -9.54 8.18
N PHE A 126 0.34 -8.28 7.78
CA PHE A 126 -0.96 -7.73 7.43
C PHE A 126 -1.04 -7.57 5.92
N ILE A 127 -2.07 -8.16 5.31
CA ILE A 127 -2.35 -8.05 3.89
C ILE A 127 -3.58 -7.17 3.73
N PHE A 128 -3.43 -6.08 3.00
CA PHE A 128 -4.48 -5.13 2.67
C PHE A 128 -4.56 -4.99 1.15
N GLY A 129 -5.70 -4.56 0.64
CA GLY A 129 -5.79 -4.26 -0.78
C GLY A 129 -7.19 -4.10 -1.27
N ASP A 130 -7.25 -3.82 -2.57
CA ASP A 130 -8.45 -4.03 -3.36
C ASP A 130 -8.19 -5.20 -4.29
N PHE A 131 -8.75 -6.35 -3.91
CA PHE A 131 -8.56 -7.62 -4.60
C PHE A 131 -9.49 -7.78 -5.81
N ASN A 132 -10.49 -6.90 -5.98
CA ASN A 132 -11.64 -7.07 -6.90
C ASN A 132 -12.15 -8.52 -6.94
N LEU A 133 -12.25 -9.14 -5.77
CA LEU A 133 -12.85 -10.44 -5.57
C LEU A 133 -13.93 -10.34 -4.51
N HIS A 134 -15.01 -11.07 -4.73
CA HIS A 134 -16.01 -11.31 -3.72
C HIS A 134 -15.63 -12.60 -2.99
N HIS A 135 -15.64 -12.54 -1.66
CA HIS A 135 -15.63 -13.78 -0.89
C HIS A 135 -16.94 -14.53 -1.21
N PRO A 136 -16.91 -15.85 -1.43
CA PRO A 136 -18.11 -16.64 -1.75
C PRO A 136 -19.09 -16.79 -0.57
N LEU A 137 -18.81 -16.16 0.58
CA LEU A 137 -19.66 -16.16 1.77
C LEU A 137 -20.20 -14.76 2.00
#